data_AF-A0A368VAU4-F1
#
_entry.id   AF-A0A368VAU4-F1
#
_cell.length_a   1.000
_cell.length_b   1.000
_cell.length_c   1.000
_cell.angle_alpha   90.00
_cell.angle_beta   90.00
_cell.angle_gamma   90.00
#
_symmetry.space_group_name_H-M   'P 1'
#
loop_
_entity.id
_entity.type
_entity.pdbx_description
1 polymer ?
#
loop_
_entity_poly.entity_id
_entity_poly.type
_entity_poly.pdbx_seq_one_letter_code
_entity_poly.pdbx_strand_id
1 'polypeptide(L)'
;MTHAIEILHESRLANVFEVVGEGKTATTLLTSVVWNDGKARRTYFKIFSKQLKLGVLNELTGYLLAKACNLPLPSHAGIIRIPEGMIQNQDEFLPEAFVVSEAPGKTPTTICQITDQITQQQFIAVLKMLEGWPKLNETVAFDDWTANTDRNLQNIVVDGPGRIFLIDHSNLPVKPTWEPQDLNPGSEYENKLSNILKVAQNGTLPQKRAIAVAATEHPKAYNDAISELQYWWDSILSDDPARRKALEEFLQIRADEGHERISQHFYLMAV
;
A
#
# COMPACT_ATOMS: atom_id res chain seq x y z
N MET A 1 17.15 -2.16 17.36
CA MET A 1 16.49 -2.68 16.14
C MET A 1 16.57 -1.59 15.09
N THR A 2 16.85 -1.95 13.85
CA THR A 2 16.82 -0.98 12.74
C THR A 2 15.40 -0.99 12.18
N HIS A 3 14.64 0.07 12.41
CA HIS A 3 13.28 0.21 11.89
C HIS A 3 13.33 0.37 10.37
N ALA A 4 12.38 -0.26 9.66
CA ALA A 4 12.22 -0.09 8.23
C ALA A 4 11.65 1.29 7.87
N ILE A 5 10.85 1.89 8.76
CA ILE A 5 10.39 3.27 8.65
C ILE A 5 11.40 4.20 9.32
N GLU A 6 12.00 5.09 8.54
CA GLU A 6 12.96 6.07 9.04
C GLU A 6 12.28 7.30 9.65
N ILE A 7 12.71 7.72 10.84
CA ILE A 7 12.35 9.04 11.37
C ILE A 7 13.33 10.06 10.81
N LEU A 8 12.82 11.04 10.06
CA LEU A 8 13.62 12.08 9.43
C LEU A 8 13.31 13.44 10.04
N HIS A 9 14.35 14.25 10.27
CA HIS A 9 14.20 15.64 10.69
C HIS A 9 13.84 16.51 9.47
N GLU A 10 13.04 17.56 9.67
CA GLU A 10 12.60 18.49 8.61
C GLU A 10 13.77 19.09 7.81
N SER A 11 14.93 19.30 8.45
CA SER A 11 16.16 19.77 7.81
C SER A 11 16.74 18.82 6.76
N ARG A 12 16.20 17.60 6.63
CA ARG A 12 16.57 16.64 5.57
C ARG A 12 15.86 16.94 4.25
N LEU A 13 14.86 17.81 4.25
CA LEU A 13 14.21 18.30 3.04
C LEU A 13 15.14 19.28 2.31
N ALA A 14 15.56 18.91 1.10
CA ALA A 14 16.51 19.71 0.33
C ALA A 14 15.82 20.64 -0.67
N ASN A 15 14.81 20.16 -1.40
CA ASN A 15 14.08 20.93 -2.42
C ASN A 15 12.68 20.35 -2.65
N VAL A 16 11.71 21.20 -3.02
CA VAL A 16 10.40 20.78 -3.55
C VAL A 16 10.44 20.92 -5.07
N PHE A 17 10.14 19.85 -5.79
CA PHE A 17 10.19 19.81 -7.25
C PHE A 17 8.84 20.10 -7.90
N GLU A 18 7.80 19.41 -7.45
CA GLU A 18 6.47 19.47 -8.07
C GLU A 18 5.37 19.09 -7.08
N VAL A 19 4.16 19.60 -7.32
CA VAL A 19 2.92 19.10 -6.72
C VAL A 19 2.38 18.03 -7.66
N VAL A 20 2.36 16.78 -7.19
CA VAL A 20 2.02 15.60 -8.02
C VAL A 20 0.52 15.32 -7.98
N GLY A 21 -0.11 15.57 -6.83
CA GLY A 21 -1.54 15.40 -6.65
C GLY A 21 -2.06 16.45 -5.67
N GLU A 22 -3.10 17.18 -6.08
CA GLU A 22 -3.80 18.17 -5.28
C GLU A 22 -5.26 17.73 -5.13
N GLY A 23 -5.69 17.56 -3.88
CA GLY A 23 -7.06 17.20 -3.55
C GLY A 23 -7.42 17.67 -2.14
N LYS A 24 -8.73 17.74 -1.83
CA LYS A 24 -9.21 18.13 -0.49
C LYS A 24 -8.81 17.15 0.63
N THR A 25 -8.33 15.97 0.26
CA THR A 25 -8.13 14.82 1.16
C THR A 25 -6.65 14.54 1.47
N ALA A 26 -5.77 14.62 0.47
CA ALA A 26 -4.33 14.51 0.64
C ALA A 26 -3.59 15.29 -0.46
N THR A 27 -2.43 15.85 -0.12
CA THR A 27 -1.52 16.53 -1.04
C THR A 27 -0.27 15.69 -1.17
N THR A 28 0.11 15.37 -2.41
CA THR A 28 1.37 14.68 -2.70
C THR A 28 2.36 15.61 -3.38
N LEU A 29 3.52 15.79 -2.76
CA LEU A 29 4.63 16.58 -3.29
C LEU A 29 5.76 15.65 -3.71
N LEU A 30 6.44 15.94 -4.81
CA LEU A 30 7.72 15.32 -5.08
C LEU A 30 8.83 16.26 -4.62
N THR A 31 9.73 15.72 -3.81
CA THR A 31 10.78 16.47 -3.13
C THR A 31 12.11 15.74 -3.25
N SER A 32 13.21 16.42 -2.91
CA SER A 32 14.49 15.78 -2.62
C SER A 32 14.66 15.68 -1.11
N VAL A 33 14.88 14.47 -0.61
CA VAL A 33 15.14 14.19 0.81
C VAL A 33 16.49 13.49 0.96
N VAL A 34 17.29 13.95 1.92
CA VAL A 34 18.53 13.28 2.34
C VAL A 34 18.18 12.23 3.39
N TRP A 35 18.26 10.95 3.02
CA TRP A 35 17.92 9.83 3.90
C TRP A 35 19.02 9.57 4.94
N ASN A 36 18.80 8.68 5.92
CA ASN A 36 19.78 8.46 6.99
C ASN A 36 21.11 7.86 6.50
N ASP A 37 21.13 7.26 5.31
CA ASP A 37 22.35 6.84 4.63
C ASP A 37 23.17 7.99 3.99
N GLY A 38 22.70 9.23 4.16
CA GLY A 38 23.35 10.45 3.67
C GLY A 38 23.12 10.74 2.20
N LYS A 39 22.36 9.91 1.47
CA LYS A 39 22.12 10.12 0.03
C LYS A 39 20.79 10.85 -0.21
N ALA A 40 20.85 11.86 -1.08
CA ALA A 40 19.67 12.56 -1.56
C ALA A 40 18.90 11.69 -2.56
N ARG A 41 17.57 11.61 -2.41
CA ARG A 41 16.68 10.88 -3.33
C ARG A 41 15.42 11.68 -3.62
N ARG A 42 14.93 11.54 -4.85
CA ARG A 42 13.54 11.92 -5.20
C ARG A 42 12.60 11.12 -4.32
N THR A 43 11.67 11.82 -3.69
CA THR A 43 10.85 11.30 -2.58
C THR A 43 9.46 11.91 -2.66
N TYR A 44 8.44 11.05 -2.68
CA TYR A 44 7.06 11.47 -2.56
C TYR A 44 6.73 11.76 -1.11
N PHE A 45 6.16 12.95 -0.90
CA PHE A 45 5.74 13.51 0.37
C PHE A 45 4.21 13.44 0.42
N LYS A 46 3.66 12.50 1.19
CA LYS A 46 2.21 12.33 1.32
C LYS A 46 1.74 13.05 2.58
N ILE A 47 1.03 14.15 2.37
CA ILE A 47 0.51 15.02 3.42
C ILE A 47 -1.00 14.82 3.48
N PHE A 48 -1.48 14.34 4.62
CA PHE A 48 -2.89 14.00 4.80
C PHE A 48 -3.63 15.11 5.53
N SER A 49 -4.85 15.42 5.09
CA SER A 49 -5.71 16.34 5.83
C SER A 49 -6.13 15.72 7.17
N LYS A 50 -6.50 16.53 8.15
CA LYS A 50 -7.05 16.05 9.44
C LYS A 50 -8.32 15.21 9.28
N GLN A 51 -9.00 15.31 8.13
CA GLN A 51 -10.14 14.46 7.80
C GLN A 51 -9.72 13.02 7.48
N LEU A 52 -8.49 12.82 6.98
CA LEU A 52 -7.85 11.54 6.77
C LEU A 52 -6.81 11.23 7.86
N LYS A 53 -7.22 11.31 9.12
CA LYS A 53 -6.33 11.16 10.30
C LYS A 53 -5.52 9.86 10.33
N LEU A 54 -5.95 8.82 9.60
CA LEU A 54 -5.29 7.52 9.56
C LEU A 54 -4.32 7.38 8.39
N GLY A 55 -4.20 8.36 7.48
CA GLY A 55 -3.45 8.21 6.24
C GLY A 55 -1.99 7.80 6.43
N VAL A 56 -1.29 8.41 7.38
CA VAL A 56 0.10 8.05 7.73
C VAL A 56 0.18 6.61 8.27
N LEU A 57 -0.75 6.25 9.15
CA LEU A 57 -0.84 4.91 9.73
C LEU A 57 -1.16 3.84 8.68
N ASN A 58 -2.04 4.15 7.73
CA ASN A 58 -2.41 3.24 6.65
C ASN A 58 -1.22 2.99 5.71
N GLU A 59 -0.52 4.06 5.32
CA GLU A 59 0.69 3.97 4.48
C GLU A 59 1.81 3.16 5.14
N LEU A 60 2.14 3.47 6.39
CA LEU A 60 3.21 2.74 7.09
C LEU A 60 2.84 1.27 7.29
N THR A 61 1.56 0.98 7.60
CA THR A 61 1.08 -0.39 7.82
C THR A 61 1.19 -1.19 6.54
N GLY A 62 0.68 -0.64 5.42
CA GLY A 62 0.76 -1.31 4.13
C GLY A 62 2.20 -1.50 3.66
N TYR A 63 3.07 -0.50 3.85
CA TYR A 63 4.48 -0.60 3.47
C TYR A 63 5.20 -1.70 4.27
N LEU A 64 5.04 -1.75 5.59
CA LEU A 64 5.69 -2.74 6.45
C LEU A 64 5.23 -4.17 6.13
N LEU A 65 3.92 -4.39 5.97
CA LEU A 65 3.38 -5.71 5.63
C LEU A 65 3.80 -6.14 4.22
N ALA A 66 3.74 -5.25 3.23
CA ALA A 66 4.18 -5.56 1.87
C ALA A 66 5.69 -5.87 1.83
N LYS A 67 6.50 -5.16 2.63
CA LYS A 67 7.94 -5.42 2.77
C LYS A 67 8.20 -6.80 3.37
N ALA A 68 7.45 -7.18 4.41
CA ALA A 68 7.56 -8.51 5.01
C ALA A 68 7.13 -9.64 4.04
N CYS A 69 6.18 -9.37 3.15
CA CYS A 69 5.83 -10.27 2.04
C CYS A 69 6.86 -10.31 0.90
N ASN A 70 7.97 -9.56 1.00
CA ASN A 70 8.95 -9.38 -0.07
C ASN A 70 8.31 -8.87 -1.37
N LEU A 71 7.28 -8.04 -1.25
CA LEU A 71 6.69 -7.35 -2.39
C LEU A 71 7.60 -6.19 -2.81
N PRO A 72 7.69 -5.91 -4.11
CA PRO A 72 8.53 -4.85 -4.61
C PRO A 72 7.92 -3.49 -4.24
N LEU A 73 8.64 -2.73 -3.44
CA LEU A 73 8.28 -1.42 -2.94
C LEU A 73 9.38 -0.43 -3.28
N PRO A 74 9.12 0.88 -3.20
CA PRO A 74 10.20 1.82 -3.17
C PRO A 74 11.16 1.56 -1.99
N SER A 75 12.43 1.83 -2.25
CA SER A 75 13.54 1.36 -1.40
C SER A 75 13.57 1.91 0.03
N HIS A 76 13.04 3.12 0.25
CA HIS A 76 13.05 3.80 1.54
C HIS A 76 11.66 4.34 1.84
N ALA A 77 11.26 4.25 3.11
CA ALA A 77 10.06 4.86 3.66
C ALA A 77 10.39 5.50 5.01
N GLY A 78 9.65 6.55 5.35
CA GLY A 78 9.90 7.30 6.56
C GLY A 78 8.75 8.20 6.96
N ILE A 79 8.92 8.81 8.12
CA ILE A 79 8.04 9.84 8.66
C ILE A 79 8.87 11.10 8.88
N ILE A 80 8.31 12.23 8.51
CA ILE A 80 8.96 13.54 8.65
C ILE A 80 7.92 14.56 9.07
N ARG A 81 8.31 15.46 9.98
CA ARG A 81 7.48 16.62 10.32
C ARG A 81 7.42 17.56 9.12
N ILE A 82 6.23 18.05 8.80
CA ILE A 82 6.04 19.00 7.71
C ILE A 82 6.62 20.35 8.15
N PRO A 83 7.63 20.90 7.43
CA PRO A 83 8.20 22.20 7.73
C PRO A 83 7.13 23.29 7.70
N GLU A 84 7.25 24.28 8.58
CA GLU A 84 6.35 25.43 8.62
C GLU A 84 6.35 26.18 7.28
N GLY A 85 5.16 26.47 6.75
CA GLY A 85 4.98 27.20 5.49
C GLY A 85 5.23 26.37 4.24
N MET A 86 5.49 25.05 4.36
CA MET A 86 5.65 24.17 3.20
C MET A 86 4.36 24.07 2.36
N ILE A 87 3.21 24.13 3.01
CA ILE A 87 1.89 24.08 2.37
C ILE A 87 0.99 25.21 2.88
N GLN A 88 0.07 25.67 2.04
CA GLN A 88 -0.96 26.62 2.45
C GLN A 88 -1.97 25.93 3.39
N ASN A 89 -2.52 26.70 4.34
CA ASN A 89 -3.48 26.21 5.34
C ASN A 89 -2.99 24.94 6.07
N GLN A 90 -1.70 24.91 6.44
CA GLN A 90 -1.05 23.76 7.07
C GLN A 90 -1.80 23.23 8.31
N ASP A 91 -2.50 24.10 9.03
CA ASP A 91 -3.34 23.73 10.18
C ASP A 91 -4.51 22.78 9.84
N GLU A 92 -4.88 22.63 8.57
CA GLU A 92 -5.88 21.67 8.11
C GLU A 92 -5.30 20.25 7.93
N PHE A 93 -3.98 20.09 7.99
CA PHE A 93 -3.27 18.84 7.75
C PHE A 93 -2.67 18.26 9.03
N LEU A 94 -2.32 16.97 8.97
CA LEU A 94 -1.53 16.33 10.01
C LEU A 94 -0.14 16.98 10.08
N PRO A 95 0.51 17.01 11.26
CA PRO A 95 1.84 17.62 11.40
C PRO A 95 2.96 16.75 10.80
N GLU A 96 2.74 15.45 10.66
CA GLU A 96 3.65 14.52 10.00
C GLU A 96 3.18 14.12 8.60
N ALA A 97 4.15 13.93 7.71
CA ALA A 97 3.95 13.31 6.40
C ALA A 97 4.55 11.90 6.39
N PHE A 98 3.93 11.02 5.61
CA PHE A 98 4.58 9.78 5.19
C PHE A 98 5.42 10.09 3.94
N VAL A 99 6.68 9.68 3.97
CA VAL A 99 7.60 9.86 2.84
C VAL A 99 8.09 8.53 2.31
N VAL A 100 8.19 8.44 0.99
CA VAL A 100 8.64 7.24 0.32
C VAL A 100 9.50 7.62 -0.88
N SER A 101 10.65 6.97 -1.05
CA SER A 101 11.51 7.22 -2.20
C SER A 101 10.74 6.97 -3.51
N GLU A 102 11.09 7.65 -4.59
CA GLU A 102 10.52 7.39 -5.91
C GLU A 102 10.88 5.96 -6.38
N ALA A 103 9.88 5.19 -6.80
CA ALA A 103 10.11 3.95 -7.54
C ALA A 103 10.48 4.28 -8.99
N PRO A 104 11.44 3.56 -9.60
CA PRO A 104 11.74 3.76 -11.01
C PRO A 104 10.55 3.31 -11.88
N GLY A 105 10.35 4.00 -13.00
CA GLY A 105 9.31 3.65 -13.97
C GLY A 105 8.10 4.58 -13.97
N LYS A 106 6.99 4.10 -14.52
CA LYS A 106 5.73 4.86 -14.65
C LYS A 106 4.53 3.96 -14.42
N THR A 107 3.38 4.54 -14.06
CA THR A 107 2.16 3.76 -13.89
C THR A 107 1.62 3.27 -15.24
N PRO A 108 0.94 2.10 -15.29
CA PRO A 108 0.23 1.67 -16.49
C PRO A 108 -0.71 2.73 -17.07
N THR A 109 -1.39 3.51 -16.21
CA THR A 109 -2.21 4.65 -16.62
C THR A 109 -1.41 5.66 -17.43
N THR A 110 -0.21 6.04 -16.97
CA THR A 110 0.68 6.96 -17.70
C THR A 110 1.26 6.32 -18.97
N ILE A 111 1.71 5.06 -18.92
CA ILE A 111 2.31 4.37 -20.07
C ILE A 111 1.31 4.21 -21.21
N CYS A 112 0.09 3.79 -20.88
CA CYS A 112 -0.99 3.53 -21.83
C CYS A 112 -1.85 4.76 -22.13
N GLN A 113 -1.56 5.92 -21.51
CA GLN A 113 -2.32 7.16 -21.65
C GLN A 113 -3.82 6.97 -21.40
N ILE A 114 -4.15 6.32 -20.28
CA ILE A 114 -5.53 6.05 -19.87
C ILE A 114 -6.09 7.32 -19.22
N THR A 115 -6.98 8.03 -19.89
CA THR A 115 -7.64 9.24 -19.36
C THR A 115 -9.08 8.99 -18.91
N ASP A 116 -9.75 8.00 -19.52
CA ASP A 116 -11.17 7.71 -19.32
C ASP A 116 -11.41 6.19 -19.27
N GLN A 117 -12.46 5.70 -19.92
CA GLN A 117 -12.69 4.27 -20.11
C GLN A 117 -11.53 3.62 -20.87
N ILE A 118 -11.00 2.54 -20.30
CA ILE A 118 -9.91 1.79 -20.91
C ILE A 118 -10.38 1.14 -22.22
N THR A 119 -9.65 1.39 -23.31
CA THR A 119 -9.90 0.71 -24.59
C THR A 119 -9.44 -0.75 -24.53
N GLN A 120 -9.96 -1.61 -25.40
CA GLN A 120 -9.51 -3.01 -25.49
C GLN A 120 -8.01 -3.14 -25.75
N GLN A 121 -7.43 -2.25 -26.58
CA GLN A 121 -6.00 -2.27 -26.87
C GLN A 121 -5.16 -1.90 -25.64
N GLN A 122 -5.55 -0.85 -24.91
CA GLN A 122 -4.89 -0.46 -23.66
C GLN A 122 -5.03 -1.56 -22.61
N PHE A 123 -6.20 -2.18 -22.50
CA PHE A 123 -6.43 -3.29 -21.58
C PHE A 123 -5.52 -4.47 -21.89
N ILE A 124 -5.40 -4.88 -23.15
CA ILE A 124 -4.46 -5.95 -23.57
C ILE A 124 -3.01 -5.56 -23.23
N ALA A 125 -2.62 -4.30 -23.43
CA ALA A 125 -1.27 -3.84 -23.10
C ALA A 125 -1.00 -3.92 -21.59
N VAL A 126 -1.96 -3.48 -20.76
CA VAL A 126 -1.89 -3.58 -19.30
C VAL A 126 -1.78 -5.04 -18.86
N LEU A 127 -2.64 -5.92 -19.38
CA LEU A 127 -2.59 -7.35 -19.05
C LEU A 127 -1.21 -7.94 -19.38
N LYS A 128 -0.63 -7.61 -20.53
CA LYS A 128 0.71 -8.08 -20.90
C LYS A 128 1.81 -7.57 -19.97
N MET A 129 1.68 -6.35 -19.42
CA MET A 129 2.63 -5.84 -18.43
C MET A 129 2.56 -6.63 -17.13
N LEU A 130 1.34 -6.99 -16.70
CA LEU A 130 1.09 -7.66 -15.43
C LEU A 130 1.32 -9.18 -15.50
N GLU A 131 1.01 -9.84 -16.61
CA GLU A 131 1.10 -11.30 -16.77
C GLU A 131 2.53 -11.83 -16.56
N GLY A 132 3.54 -11.05 -16.96
CA GLY A 132 4.95 -11.41 -16.77
C GLY A 132 5.51 -11.09 -15.38
N TRP A 133 4.69 -10.60 -14.45
CA TRP A 133 5.17 -10.17 -13.14
C TRP A 133 5.19 -11.32 -12.12
N PRO A 134 6.36 -11.74 -11.62
CA PRO A 134 6.46 -12.90 -10.72
C PRO A 134 5.73 -12.72 -9.39
N LYS A 135 5.45 -11.48 -8.97
CA LYS A 135 4.78 -11.14 -7.70
C LYS A 135 3.30 -10.82 -7.85
N LEU A 136 2.71 -11.11 -9.01
CA LEU A 136 1.30 -10.81 -9.27
C LEU A 136 0.38 -11.55 -8.30
N ASN A 137 0.60 -12.86 -8.11
CA ASN A 137 -0.28 -13.68 -7.28
C ASN A 137 -0.14 -13.31 -5.79
N GLU A 138 1.09 -13.08 -5.33
CA GLU A 138 1.38 -12.61 -3.98
C GLU A 138 0.78 -11.23 -3.70
N THR A 139 0.75 -10.35 -4.71
CA THR A 139 0.11 -9.03 -4.57
C THR A 139 -1.40 -9.16 -4.43
N VAL A 140 -2.04 -10.01 -5.25
CA VAL A 140 -3.48 -10.27 -5.12
C VAL A 140 -3.80 -10.87 -3.74
N ALA A 141 -3.01 -11.84 -3.28
CA ALA A 141 -3.17 -12.40 -1.94
C ALA A 141 -2.98 -11.35 -0.83
N PHE A 142 -1.96 -10.51 -0.96
CA PHE A 142 -1.67 -9.43 -0.02
C PHE A 142 -2.81 -8.40 0.06
N ASP A 143 -3.34 -7.96 -1.08
CA ASP A 143 -4.44 -7.00 -1.12
C ASP A 143 -5.74 -7.61 -0.57
N ASP A 144 -5.95 -8.93 -0.72
CA ASP A 144 -7.03 -9.61 0.01
C ASP A 144 -6.76 -9.62 1.52
N TRP A 145 -5.58 -10.07 1.96
CA TRP A 145 -5.23 -10.12 3.39
C TRP A 145 -5.45 -8.77 4.08
N THR A 146 -4.88 -7.72 3.51
CA THR A 146 -4.92 -6.38 4.09
C THR A 146 -6.23 -5.64 3.83
N ALA A 147 -7.13 -6.21 3.01
CA ALA A 147 -8.35 -5.57 2.52
C ALA A 147 -8.04 -4.24 1.78
N ASN A 148 -7.06 -4.28 0.88
CA ASN A 148 -6.74 -3.15 0.00
C ASN A 148 -7.74 -3.03 -1.14
N THR A 149 -8.77 -2.24 -0.91
CA THR A 149 -9.84 -2.02 -1.90
C THR A 149 -9.45 -1.09 -3.04
N ASP A 150 -8.24 -0.49 -3.01
CA ASP A 150 -7.82 0.49 -4.02
C ASP A 150 -6.51 0.15 -4.74
N ARG A 151 -6.13 -1.13 -4.86
CA ARG A 151 -5.05 -1.50 -5.80
C ARG A 151 -5.48 -1.33 -7.26
N ASN A 152 -5.45 -0.10 -7.74
CA ASN A 152 -5.76 0.28 -9.12
C ASN A 152 -4.46 0.50 -9.95
N LEU A 153 -4.60 0.76 -11.25
CA LEU A 153 -3.48 0.91 -12.18
C LEU A 153 -2.60 2.15 -11.93
N GLN A 154 -3.01 3.09 -11.09
CA GLN A 154 -2.19 4.22 -10.65
C GLN A 154 -1.33 3.86 -9.43
N ASN A 155 -1.68 2.79 -8.72
CA ASN A 155 -1.00 2.33 -7.50
C ASN A 155 0.03 1.23 -7.78
N ILE A 156 0.51 1.17 -9.03
CA ILE A 156 1.49 0.22 -9.56
C ILE A 156 2.43 0.98 -10.49
N VAL A 157 3.74 0.84 -10.30
CA VAL A 157 4.78 1.47 -11.14
C VAL A 157 5.54 0.40 -11.90
N VAL A 158 5.65 0.53 -13.22
CA VAL A 158 6.33 -0.41 -14.12
C VAL A 158 7.64 0.19 -14.61
N ASP A 159 8.76 -0.46 -14.29
CA ASP A 159 10.12 -0.15 -14.76
C ASP A 159 10.56 -1.08 -15.91
N GLY A 160 9.69 -1.96 -16.37
CA GLY A 160 9.95 -2.90 -17.47
C GLY A 160 9.41 -4.29 -17.19
N PRO A 161 9.71 -5.28 -18.06
CA PRO A 161 9.19 -6.64 -17.93
C PRO A 161 9.52 -7.25 -16.56
N GLY A 162 8.48 -7.65 -15.82
CA GLY A 162 8.60 -8.26 -14.49
C GLY A 162 9.12 -7.33 -13.38
N ARG A 163 9.45 -6.07 -13.68
CA ARG A 163 9.94 -5.07 -12.73
C ARG A 163 8.82 -4.07 -12.44
N ILE A 164 8.04 -4.40 -11.42
CA ILE A 164 6.88 -3.65 -11.00
C ILE A 164 7.01 -3.34 -9.52
N PHE A 165 6.60 -2.15 -9.09
CA PHE A 165 6.61 -1.69 -7.70
C PHE A 165 5.20 -1.32 -7.25
N LEU A 166 4.87 -1.65 -6.02
CA LEU A 166 3.64 -1.23 -5.35
C LEU A 166 3.86 0.12 -4.69
N ILE A 167 2.90 1.01 -4.87
CA ILE A 167 2.87 2.32 -4.20
C ILE A 167 1.46 2.57 -3.71
N ASP A 168 1.31 3.49 -2.76
CA ASP A 168 0.01 3.88 -2.21
C ASP A 168 -0.73 2.76 -1.50
N HIS A 169 -0.77 2.91 -0.18
CA HIS A 169 -1.41 2.00 0.74
C HIS A 169 -2.44 2.73 1.62
N SER A 170 -2.75 3.99 1.30
CA SER A 170 -3.55 4.86 2.16
C SER A 170 -5.00 4.40 2.38
N ASN A 171 -5.54 3.54 1.52
CA ASN A 171 -6.88 2.96 1.64
C ASN A 171 -6.93 1.68 2.50
N LEU A 172 -5.80 1.29 3.11
CA LEU A 172 -5.72 0.12 3.98
C LEU A 172 -6.06 0.40 5.44
N PRO A 173 -6.71 -0.53 6.16
CA PRO A 173 -7.62 -1.55 5.64
C PRO A 173 -8.97 -0.95 5.22
N VAL A 174 -9.65 -1.60 4.26
CA VAL A 174 -11.05 -1.36 3.83
C VAL A 174 -11.32 -0.02 3.15
N LYS A 175 -11.00 1.11 3.79
CA LYS A 175 -11.20 2.49 3.29
C LYS A 175 -10.31 3.47 4.08
N PRO A 176 -9.99 4.68 3.56
CA PRO A 176 -9.08 5.63 4.23
C PRO A 176 -9.45 6.05 5.66
N THR A 177 -10.74 6.07 5.98
CA THR A 177 -11.31 6.53 7.26
C THR A 177 -12.04 5.40 7.98
N TRP A 178 -11.46 4.20 7.95
CA TRP A 178 -12.03 3.04 8.64
C TRP A 178 -12.18 3.29 10.14
N GLU A 179 -13.23 2.72 10.70
CA GLU A 179 -13.55 2.67 12.12
C GLU A 179 -13.49 1.21 12.59
N PRO A 180 -13.36 0.93 13.90
CA PRO A 180 -13.20 -0.43 14.41
C PRO A 180 -14.27 -1.41 13.90
N GLN A 181 -15.52 -0.96 13.78
CA GLN A 181 -16.64 -1.77 13.27
C GLN A 181 -16.56 -2.12 11.77
N ASP A 182 -15.74 -1.42 11.00
CA ASP A 182 -15.52 -1.74 9.58
C ASP A 182 -14.59 -2.96 9.41
N LEU A 183 -13.84 -3.31 10.46
CA LEU A 183 -12.79 -4.32 10.44
C LEU A 183 -13.33 -5.71 10.80
N ASN A 184 -14.08 -6.30 9.87
CA ASN A 184 -14.55 -7.68 9.99
C ASN A 184 -13.59 -8.65 9.28
N PRO A 185 -12.80 -9.47 10.01
CA PRO A 185 -11.83 -10.35 9.38
C PRO A 185 -12.44 -11.41 8.46
N GLY A 186 -13.70 -11.80 8.70
CA GLY A 186 -14.42 -12.78 7.88
C GLY A 186 -15.15 -12.20 6.66
N SER A 187 -15.15 -10.87 6.48
CA SER A 187 -15.81 -10.25 5.32
C SER A 187 -14.99 -10.41 4.04
N GLU A 188 -15.71 -10.50 2.92
CA GLU A 188 -15.12 -10.32 1.59
C GLU A 188 -14.98 -8.83 1.30
N TYR A 189 -13.79 -8.43 0.87
CA TYR A 189 -13.48 -7.06 0.46
C TYR A 189 -13.10 -7.05 -1.01
N GLU A 190 -13.38 -5.95 -1.70
CA GLU A 190 -13.03 -5.84 -3.12
C GLU A 190 -11.52 -5.97 -3.31
N ASN A 191 -11.10 -6.90 -4.19
CA ASN A 191 -9.73 -6.94 -4.68
C ASN A 191 -9.68 -6.35 -6.09
N LYS A 192 -9.37 -5.06 -6.16
CA LYS A 192 -9.43 -4.29 -7.41
C LYS A 192 -8.48 -4.80 -8.49
N LEU A 193 -7.29 -5.27 -8.10
CA LEU A 193 -6.34 -5.87 -9.03
C LEU A 193 -6.86 -7.21 -9.59
N SER A 194 -7.41 -8.06 -8.73
CA SER A 194 -8.07 -9.31 -9.13
C SER A 194 -9.22 -9.05 -10.12
N ASN A 195 -10.02 -8.00 -9.87
CA ASN A 195 -11.11 -7.58 -10.75
C ASN A 195 -10.61 -7.09 -12.12
N ILE A 196 -9.54 -6.28 -12.15
CA ILE A 196 -8.89 -5.83 -13.40
C ILE A 196 -8.44 -7.03 -14.23
N LEU A 197 -7.80 -8.02 -13.58
CA LEU A 197 -7.32 -9.24 -14.21
C LEU A 197 -8.43 -10.26 -14.50
N LYS A 198 -9.65 -10.02 -13.98
CA LYS A 198 -10.79 -10.94 -14.03
C LYS A 198 -10.43 -12.34 -13.51
N VAL A 199 -9.67 -12.43 -12.43
CA VAL A 199 -9.16 -13.72 -11.92
C VAL A 199 -10.32 -14.67 -11.56
N ALA A 200 -11.38 -14.16 -10.91
CA ALA A 200 -12.52 -14.98 -10.54
C ALA A 200 -13.20 -15.61 -11.77
N GLN A 201 -13.43 -14.81 -12.83
CA GLN A 201 -14.16 -15.23 -14.02
C GLN A 201 -13.28 -16.01 -15.02
N ASN A 202 -12.06 -15.56 -15.26
CA ASN A 202 -11.20 -16.00 -16.36
C ASN A 202 -9.85 -16.59 -15.88
N GLY A 203 -9.51 -16.45 -14.60
CA GLY A 203 -8.27 -16.96 -14.05
C GLY A 203 -8.20 -18.48 -14.12
N THR A 204 -7.04 -19.00 -14.51
CA THR A 204 -6.81 -20.44 -14.60
C THR A 204 -6.79 -21.08 -13.22
N LEU A 205 -7.11 -22.37 -13.11
CA LEU A 205 -7.03 -23.10 -11.84
C LEU A 205 -5.62 -23.03 -11.21
N PRO A 206 -4.51 -23.19 -11.97
CA PRO A 206 -3.16 -22.95 -11.45
C PRO A 206 -2.96 -21.55 -10.88
N GLN A 207 -3.48 -20.50 -11.52
CA GLN A 207 -3.36 -19.12 -11.03
C GLN A 207 -4.12 -18.93 -9.72
N LYS A 208 -5.39 -19.37 -9.66
CA LYS A 208 -6.22 -19.30 -8.44
C LYS A 208 -5.55 -20.02 -7.27
N ARG A 209 -5.01 -21.22 -7.54
CA ARG A 209 -4.23 -21.98 -6.55
C ARG A 209 -2.96 -21.24 -6.13
N ALA A 210 -2.23 -20.64 -7.06
CA ALA A 210 -1.01 -19.89 -6.73
C ALA A 210 -1.30 -18.68 -5.82
N ILE A 211 -2.43 -17.99 -6.01
CA ILE A 211 -2.87 -16.90 -5.13
C ILE A 211 -3.21 -17.45 -3.74
N ALA A 212 -3.96 -18.54 -3.65
CA ALA A 212 -4.26 -19.17 -2.35
C ALA A 212 -2.98 -19.63 -1.64
N VAL A 213 -2.05 -20.27 -2.35
CA VAL A 213 -0.76 -20.69 -1.79
C VAL A 213 0.07 -19.49 -1.34
N ALA A 214 0.08 -18.37 -2.07
CA ALA A 214 0.81 -17.18 -1.64
C ALA A 214 0.34 -16.69 -0.25
N ALA A 215 -0.94 -16.85 0.08
CA ALA A 215 -1.46 -16.47 1.39
C ALA A 215 -0.96 -17.33 2.57
N THR A 216 -0.35 -18.51 2.33
CA THR A 216 0.24 -19.30 3.42
C THR A 216 1.47 -18.64 4.04
N GLU A 217 2.07 -17.66 3.36
CA GLU A 217 3.21 -16.91 3.88
C GLU A 217 2.81 -15.72 4.77
N HIS A 218 1.52 -15.31 4.78
CA HIS A 218 1.07 -14.14 5.52
C HIS A 218 1.27 -14.24 7.04
N PRO A 219 1.03 -15.38 7.72
CA PRO A 219 1.29 -15.48 9.17
C PRO A 219 2.75 -15.20 9.51
N LYS A 220 3.67 -15.71 8.69
CA LYS A 220 5.10 -15.45 8.85
C LYS A 220 5.42 -13.97 8.60
N ALA A 221 4.92 -13.40 7.51
CA ALA A 221 5.13 -11.98 7.20
C ALA A 221 4.56 -11.05 8.29
N TYR A 222 3.41 -11.39 8.86
CA TYR A 222 2.83 -10.68 10.00
C TYR A 222 3.78 -10.73 11.21
N ASN A 223 4.23 -11.93 11.59
CA ASN A 223 5.14 -12.11 12.73
C ASN A 223 6.48 -11.39 12.52
N ASP A 224 6.99 -11.32 11.30
CA ASP A 224 8.22 -10.59 10.98
C ASP A 224 8.05 -9.07 11.09
N ALA A 225 6.84 -8.54 10.85
CA ALA A 225 6.54 -7.11 10.89
C ALA A 225 5.96 -6.61 12.22
N ILE A 226 5.36 -7.49 13.03
CA ILE A 226 4.46 -7.08 14.12
C ILE A 226 5.14 -6.22 15.17
N SER A 227 6.41 -6.48 15.50
CA SER A 227 7.12 -5.68 16.50
C SER A 227 7.27 -4.20 16.09
N GLU A 228 7.50 -3.92 14.80
CA GLU A 228 7.58 -2.54 14.31
C GLU A 228 6.20 -1.93 14.11
N LEU A 229 5.23 -2.73 13.66
CA LEU A 229 3.83 -2.29 13.55
C LEU A 229 3.27 -1.87 14.91
N GLN A 230 3.44 -2.67 15.95
CA GLN A 230 2.99 -2.35 17.31
C GLN A 230 3.61 -1.05 17.80
N TYR A 231 4.92 -0.84 17.60
CA TYR A 231 5.58 0.43 17.94
C TYR A 231 4.88 1.65 17.32
N TRP A 232 4.59 1.59 16.01
CA TRP A 232 3.93 2.70 15.32
C TRP A 232 2.47 2.86 15.67
N TRP A 233 1.73 1.75 15.75
CA TRP A 233 0.32 1.76 16.07
C TRP A 233 0.08 2.25 17.50
N ASP A 234 0.90 1.83 18.46
CA ASP A 234 0.81 2.29 19.86
C ASP A 234 1.12 3.79 19.98
N SER A 235 2.06 4.30 19.16
CA SER A 235 2.36 5.74 19.13
C SER A 235 1.21 6.56 18.53
N ILE A 236 0.70 6.17 17.37
CA ILE A 236 -0.29 6.95 16.60
C ILE A 236 -1.70 6.81 17.16
N LEU A 237 -2.04 5.63 17.68
CA LEU A 237 -3.36 5.31 18.25
C LEU A 237 -3.35 5.27 19.78
N SER A 238 -2.38 5.96 20.42
CA SER A 238 -2.23 6.01 21.87
C SER A 238 -3.53 6.43 22.59
N ASP A 239 -4.30 7.35 22.00
CA ASP A 239 -5.57 7.84 22.53
C ASP A 239 -6.79 7.01 22.07
N ASP A 240 -6.63 5.97 21.25
CA ASP A 240 -7.71 5.11 20.73
C ASP A 240 -7.34 3.61 20.81
N PRO A 241 -7.27 3.05 22.04
CA PRO A 241 -6.87 1.65 22.25
C PRO A 241 -7.85 0.65 21.63
N ALA A 242 -9.12 1.01 21.47
CA ALA A 242 -10.11 0.15 20.82
C ALA A 242 -9.82 0.00 19.32
N ARG A 243 -9.52 1.10 18.62
CA ARG A 243 -9.10 1.07 17.22
C ARG A 243 -7.78 0.34 17.03
N ARG A 244 -6.83 0.60 17.91
CA ARG A 244 -5.54 -0.08 17.94
C ARG A 244 -5.69 -1.59 18.00
N LYS A 245 -6.51 -2.08 18.93
CA LYS A 245 -6.79 -3.51 19.10
C LYS A 245 -7.50 -4.10 17.87
N ALA A 246 -8.54 -3.43 17.38
CA ALA A 246 -9.32 -3.91 16.22
C ALA A 246 -8.45 -4.06 14.96
N LEU A 247 -7.52 -3.13 14.72
CA LEU A 247 -6.58 -3.23 13.59
C LEU A 247 -5.67 -4.45 13.68
N GLU A 248 -5.10 -4.71 14.85
CA GLU A 248 -4.21 -5.85 15.06
C GLU A 248 -4.95 -7.18 14.94
N GLU A 249 -6.09 -7.32 15.60
CA GLU A 249 -6.92 -8.52 15.51
C GLU A 249 -7.36 -8.78 14.06
N PHE A 250 -7.79 -7.75 13.34
CA PHE A 250 -8.18 -7.85 11.94
C PHE A 250 -7.03 -8.38 11.07
N LEU A 251 -5.85 -7.77 11.16
CA LEU A 251 -4.70 -8.16 10.34
C LEU A 251 -4.17 -9.54 10.72
N GLN A 252 -4.13 -9.87 12.01
CA GLN A 252 -3.67 -11.17 12.49
C GLN A 252 -4.59 -12.30 12.01
N ILE A 253 -5.89 -12.20 12.31
CA ILE A 253 -6.87 -13.23 11.92
C ILE A 253 -6.84 -13.41 10.41
N ARG A 254 -6.80 -12.31 9.64
CA ARG A 254 -6.77 -12.43 8.19
C ARG A 254 -5.47 -13.00 7.63
N ALA A 255 -4.34 -12.87 8.35
CA ALA A 255 -3.08 -13.51 7.99
C ALA A 255 -3.20 -15.03 8.16
N ASP A 256 -3.71 -15.47 9.32
CA ASP A 256 -3.85 -16.87 9.70
C ASP A 256 -4.87 -17.62 8.83
N GLU A 257 -5.99 -16.98 8.50
CA GLU A 257 -7.09 -17.57 7.73
C GLU A 257 -7.01 -17.28 6.23
N GLY A 258 -5.96 -16.58 5.77
CA GLY A 258 -5.87 -16.08 4.38
C GLY A 258 -5.97 -17.17 3.32
N HIS A 259 -5.27 -18.29 3.53
CA HIS A 259 -5.30 -19.42 2.60
C HIS A 259 -6.71 -20.01 2.45
N GLU A 260 -7.40 -20.22 3.57
CA GLU A 260 -8.75 -20.79 3.59
C GLU A 260 -9.75 -19.84 2.94
N ARG A 261 -9.76 -18.55 3.32
CA ARG A 261 -10.67 -17.55 2.72
C ARG A 261 -10.52 -17.49 1.21
N ILE A 262 -9.29 -17.39 0.71
CA ILE A 262 -9.04 -17.28 -0.73
C ILE A 262 -9.43 -18.58 -1.46
N SER A 263 -9.15 -19.73 -0.85
CA SER A 263 -9.55 -21.03 -1.42
C SER A 263 -11.06 -21.16 -1.54
N GLN A 264 -11.81 -20.75 -0.51
CA GLN A 264 -13.27 -20.72 -0.53
C GLN A 264 -13.79 -19.76 -1.61
N HIS A 265 -13.25 -18.53 -1.67
CA HIS A 265 -13.63 -17.52 -2.66
C HIS A 265 -13.45 -18.00 -4.12
N PHE A 266 -12.39 -18.77 -4.38
CA PHE A 266 -12.12 -19.33 -5.70
C PHE A 266 -12.68 -20.74 -5.95
N TYR A 267 -13.50 -21.27 -5.02
CA TYR A 267 -14.06 -22.62 -5.08
C TYR A 267 -13.00 -23.72 -5.28
N LEU A 268 -11.84 -23.55 -4.66
CA LEU A 268 -10.79 -24.58 -4.62
C LEU A 268 -11.22 -25.63 -3.60
N MET A 269 -11.35 -26.89 -4.01
CA MET A 269 -11.54 -28.00 -3.05
C MET A 269 -10.37 -27.98 -2.08
N ALA A 270 -10.64 -28.09 -0.77
CA ALA A 270 -9.64 -28.00 0.30
C ALA A 270 -8.36 -28.77 -0.08
N VAL A 271 -7.27 -28.03 -0.26
CA VAL A 271 -5.93 -28.56 -0.52
C VAL A 271 -5.12 -28.41 0.75
#